data_AF-A0A6A6KSN9-F1
#
_entry.id   AF-A0A6A6KSN9-F1
#
_cell.length_a   1.000
_cell.length_b   1.000
_cell.length_c   1.000
_cell.angle_alpha   90.00
_cell.angle_beta   90.00
_cell.angle_gamma   90.00
#
_symmetry.space_group_name_H-M   'P 1'
#
loop_
_entity.id
_entity.type
_entity.pdbx_description
1 polymer ?
#
loop_
_entity_poly.entity_id
_entity_poly.type
_entity_poly.pdbx_seq_one_letter_code
_entity_poly.pdbx_strand_id
1 'polypeptide(L)'
;MERLKIHQYISFYEKEESRNETLLKFAKLDYNRIQLLYRQELAILSRWSRDFNVTHKYPYTRDRIVEAYVWALGSICEPKFGASRLMIAKYLQVETVLDDTYDAYGTLDELYRFTAAFERL
;
A
#
# COMPACT_ATOMS: atom_id res chain seq x y z
N MET A 1 -7.64 -10.36 -3.32
CA MET A 1 -7.75 -8.93 -3.69
C MET A 1 -8.78 -8.76 -4.80
N GLU A 2 -9.86 -8.03 -4.52
CA GLU A 2 -11.00 -7.85 -5.43
C GLU A 2 -10.60 -7.21 -6.79
N ARG A 3 -9.74 -6.19 -6.76
CA ARG A 3 -9.29 -5.48 -7.97
C ARG A 3 -8.48 -6.35 -8.93
N LEU A 4 -7.73 -7.33 -8.42
CA LEU A 4 -7.01 -8.30 -9.25
C LEU A 4 -7.99 -9.18 -10.04
N LYS A 5 -9.07 -9.62 -9.38
CA LYS A 5 -10.11 -10.45 -10.01
C LYS A 5 -10.85 -9.69 -11.11
N ILE A 6 -11.07 -8.37 -10.94
CA ILE A 6 -11.74 -7.54 -11.95
C ILE A 6 -10.98 -7.54 -13.28
N HIS A 7 -9.65 -7.39 -13.27
CA HIS A 7 -8.86 -7.40 -14.51
C HIS A 7 -8.94 -8.75 -15.23
N GLN A 8 -8.85 -9.84 -14.47
CA GLN A 8 -9.00 -11.21 -14.98
C GLN A 8 -10.38 -11.42 -15.58
N TYR A 9 -11.42 -10.94 -14.91
CA TYR A 9 -12.80 -11.08 -15.35
C TYR A 9 -13.10 -10.23 -16.59
N ILE A 10 -12.60 -9.00 -16.69
CA ILE A 10 -12.73 -8.19 -17.92
C ILE A 10 -12.11 -8.93 -19.12
N SER A 11 -10.93 -9.54 -18.93
CA SER A 11 -10.23 -10.28 -19.98
C SER A 11 -10.96 -11.58 -20.37
N PHE A 12 -11.64 -12.21 -19.41
CA PHE A 12 -12.50 -13.37 -19.64
C PHE A 12 -13.78 -12.98 -20.38
N TYR A 13 -14.50 -11.98 -19.88
CA TYR A 13 -15.77 -11.48 -20.44
C TYR A 13 -15.61 -10.94 -21.85
N GLU A 14 -14.44 -10.36 -22.15
CA GLU A 14 -14.08 -9.96 -23.51
C GLU A 14 -14.08 -11.14 -24.50
N LYS A 15 -13.94 -12.39 -24.07
CA LYS A 15 -13.94 -13.55 -24.98
C LYS A 15 -15.33 -14.18 -25.17
N GLU A 16 -16.34 -13.75 -24.42
CA GLU A 16 -17.69 -14.30 -24.54
C GLU A 16 -18.42 -13.78 -25.77
N GLU A 17 -19.07 -14.68 -26.51
CA GLU A 17 -19.85 -14.30 -27.70
C GLU A 17 -21.09 -13.46 -27.33
N SER A 18 -21.71 -13.74 -26.18
CA SER A 18 -22.90 -13.05 -25.68
C SER A 18 -22.59 -11.75 -24.91
N ARG A 19 -21.35 -11.24 -24.99
CA ARG A 19 -20.93 -10.07 -24.23
C ARG A 19 -21.70 -8.81 -24.63
N ASN A 20 -21.95 -7.94 -23.66
CA ASN A 20 -22.48 -6.61 -23.90
C ASN A 20 -21.32 -5.63 -24.14
N GLU A 21 -21.21 -5.12 -25.36
CA GLU A 21 -20.12 -4.22 -25.77
C GLU A 21 -20.09 -2.91 -24.97
N THR A 22 -21.26 -2.37 -24.62
CA THR A 22 -21.35 -1.16 -23.79
C THR A 22 -20.80 -1.40 -22.38
N LEU A 23 -21.17 -2.53 -21.77
CA LEU A 23 -20.68 -2.91 -20.45
C LEU A 23 -19.17 -3.18 -20.47
N LEU A 24 -18.66 -3.90 -21.47
CA LEU A 24 -17.23 -4.18 -21.60
C LEU A 24 -16.41 -2.90 -21.75
N LYS A 25 -16.87 -1.97 -22.61
CA LYS A 25 -16.23 -0.67 -22.79
C LYS A 25 -16.21 0.14 -21.49
N PHE A 26 -17.34 0.17 -20.78
CA PHE A 26 -17.43 0.84 -19.48
C PHE A 26 -16.45 0.26 -18.47
N ALA A 27 -16.43 -1.07 -18.30
CA ALA A 27 -15.56 -1.76 -17.35
C ALA A 27 -14.08 -1.49 -17.60
N LYS A 28 -13.64 -1.49 -18.87
CA LYS A 28 -12.26 -1.16 -19.25
C LYS A 28 -11.89 0.29 -18.92
N LEU A 29 -12.78 1.23 -19.23
CA LEU A 29 -12.54 2.65 -18.94
C LEU A 29 -12.50 2.94 -17.44
N ASP A 30 -13.44 2.37 -16.67
CA ASP A 30 -13.46 2.53 -15.22
C ASP A 30 -12.23 1.89 -14.55
N TYR A 31 -11.84 0.69 -14.99
CA TYR A 31 -10.61 0.04 -14.51
C TYR A 31 -9.39 0.93 -14.71
N ASN A 32 -9.20 1.46 -15.92
CA ASN A 32 -8.08 2.34 -16.25
C ASN A 32 -8.11 3.64 -15.44
N ARG A 33 -9.30 4.25 -15.27
CA ARG A 33 -9.48 5.46 -14.47
C ARG A 33 -9.06 5.23 -13.02
N ILE A 34 -9.49 4.14 -12.40
CA ILE A 34 -9.14 3.87 -11.02
C ILE A 34 -7.67 3.45 -10.89
N GLN A 35 -7.11 2.72 -11.85
CA GLN A 35 -5.68 2.40 -11.87
C GLN A 35 -4.82 3.67 -11.92
N LEU A 36 -5.28 4.71 -12.62
CA LEU A 36 -4.63 6.03 -12.62
C LEU A 36 -4.67 6.67 -11.23
N LEU A 37 -5.79 6.59 -10.51
CA LEU A 37 -5.90 7.11 -9.13
C LEU A 37 -4.90 6.40 -8.20
N TYR A 38 -4.78 5.07 -8.29
CA TYR A 38 -3.81 4.33 -7.48
C TYR A 38 -2.36 4.70 -7.80
N ARG A 39 -2.04 4.97 -9.07
CA ARG A 39 -0.71 5.46 -9.46
C ARG A 39 -0.42 6.86 -8.91
N GLN A 40 -1.42 7.74 -8.84
CA GLN A 40 -1.28 9.06 -8.22
C GLN A 40 -1.04 8.95 -6.71
N GLU A 41 -1.77 8.05 -6.03
CA GLU A 41 -1.55 7.74 -4.61
C GLU A 41 -0.13 7.20 -4.37
N LEU A 42 0.32 6.25 -5.18
CA LEU A 42 1.70 5.74 -5.14
C LEU A 42 2.73 6.85 -5.36
N ALA A 43 2.51 7.76 -6.31
CA ALA A 43 3.43 8.87 -6.53
C ALA A 43 3.52 9.81 -5.30
N ILE A 44 2.41 10.00 -4.58
CA ILE A 44 2.41 10.72 -3.30
C ILE A 44 3.23 9.96 -2.26
N LEU A 45 3.03 8.65 -2.14
CA LEU A 45 3.77 7.81 -1.19
C LEU A 45 5.25 7.71 -1.52
N SER A 46 5.65 7.64 -2.79
CA SER A 46 7.06 7.60 -3.19
C SER A 46 7.78 8.91 -2.82
N ARG A 47 7.11 10.05 -2.96
CA ARG A 47 7.67 11.34 -2.48
C ARG A 47 7.82 11.33 -0.96
N TRP A 48 6.77 10.92 -0.26
CA TRP A 48 6.81 10.82 1.20
C TRP A 48 7.87 9.84 1.70
N SER A 49 8.04 8.66 1.08
CA SER A 49 9.05 7.68 1.48
C SER A 49 10.46 8.22 1.26
N ARG A 50 10.70 8.91 0.14
CA ARG A 50 11.97 9.58 -0.11
C ARG A 50 12.29 10.64 0.95
N ASP A 51 11.29 11.41 1.39
CA ASP A 51 11.48 12.42 2.43
C ASP A 51 11.64 11.78 3.83
N PHE A 52 10.94 10.68 4.09
CA PHE A 52 11.10 9.86 5.29
C PHE A 52 12.51 9.27 5.36
N ASN A 53 13.05 8.85 4.21
CA ASN A 53 14.43 8.43 3.95
C ASN A 53 14.88 7.28 4.87
N VAL A 54 14.05 6.24 4.95
CA VAL A 54 14.24 5.13 5.89
C VAL A 54 15.55 4.40 5.66
N THR A 55 15.93 4.19 4.39
CA THR A 55 17.14 3.45 4.00
C THR A 55 18.43 4.16 4.42
N HIS A 56 18.43 5.49 4.47
CA HIS A 56 19.59 6.25 4.95
C HIS A 56 19.60 6.39 6.47
N LYS A 57 18.44 6.66 7.09
CA LYS A 57 18.35 6.86 8.55
C LYS A 57 18.50 5.56 9.33
N TYR A 58 17.95 4.48 8.78
CA TYR A 58 17.89 3.15 9.39
C TYR A 58 18.27 2.10 8.33
N PRO A 59 19.57 2.02 7.98
CA PRO A 59 20.04 1.17 6.88
C PRO A 59 19.82 -0.33 7.11
N TYR A 60 19.53 -0.71 8.36
CA TYR A 60 19.16 -2.07 8.74
C TYR A 60 17.71 -2.43 8.42
N THR A 61 16.86 -1.44 8.12
CA THR A 61 15.42 -1.63 7.90
C THR A 61 15.05 -1.80 6.44
N ARG A 62 13.90 -2.42 6.19
CA ARG A 62 13.35 -2.63 4.86
C ARG A 62 12.54 -1.42 4.39
N ASP A 63 12.81 -0.92 3.17
CA ASP A 63 11.90 0.01 2.46
C ASP A 63 10.83 -0.79 1.72
N ARG A 64 9.58 -0.69 2.19
CA ARG A 64 8.45 -1.51 1.77
C ARG A 64 7.23 -0.67 1.42
N ILE A 65 7.42 0.59 1.03
CA ILE A 65 6.30 1.52 0.85
C ILE A 65 5.32 1.06 -0.25
N VAL A 66 5.82 0.37 -1.28
CA VAL A 66 4.98 -0.17 -2.36
C VAL A 66 4.19 -1.37 -1.87
N GLU A 67 4.84 -2.30 -1.16
CA GLU A 67 4.20 -3.46 -0.56
C GLU A 67 3.15 -3.05 0.48
N ALA A 68 3.48 -2.10 1.35
CA ALA A 68 2.56 -1.49 2.31
C ALA A 68 1.33 -0.90 1.62
N TYR A 69 1.50 -0.22 0.48
CA TYR A 69 0.38 0.28 -0.31
C TYR A 69 -0.45 -0.85 -0.93
N VAL A 70 0.17 -1.92 -1.42
CA VAL A 70 -0.54 -3.10 -1.95
C VAL A 70 -1.37 -3.77 -0.86
N TRP A 71 -0.85 -3.84 0.38
CA TRP A 71 -1.60 -4.29 1.55
C TRP A 71 -2.81 -3.38 1.82
N ALA A 72 -2.61 -2.06 1.87
CA ALA A 72 -3.69 -1.09 2.06
C ALA A 72 -4.78 -1.20 0.98
N LEU A 73 -4.36 -1.38 -0.28
CA LEU A 73 -5.26 -1.58 -1.42
C LEU A 73 -6.04 -2.90 -1.33
N GLY A 74 -5.40 -3.94 -0.77
CA GLY A 74 -6.03 -5.23 -0.48
C GLY A 74 -7.13 -5.14 0.57
N SER A 75 -6.97 -4.25 1.55
CA SER A 75 -7.95 -4.01 2.62
C SER A 75 -9.12 -3.13 2.18
N ILE A 76 -8.85 -2.02 1.49
CA ILE A 76 -9.86 -1.02 1.09
C ILE A 76 -9.60 -0.50 -0.33
N CYS A 77 -10.32 -1.05 -1.31
CA CYS A 77 -10.03 -0.78 -2.72
C CYS A 77 -10.86 0.36 -3.32
N GLU A 78 -11.92 0.80 -2.66
CA GLU A 78 -12.85 1.77 -3.22
C GLU A 78 -12.19 3.15 -3.39
N PRO A 79 -12.38 3.82 -4.54
CA PRO A 79 -11.68 5.07 -4.85
C PRO A 79 -11.81 6.17 -3.79
N LYS A 80 -12.96 6.26 -3.13
CA LYS A 80 -13.26 7.26 -2.09
C LYS A 80 -12.36 7.20 -0.86
N PHE A 81 -11.68 6.07 -0.62
CA PHE A 81 -10.82 5.86 0.54
C PHE A 81 -9.32 6.09 0.26
N GLY A 82 -8.98 6.91 -0.73
CA GLY A 82 -7.57 7.21 -1.07
C GLY A 82 -6.76 7.73 0.11
N ALA A 83 -7.30 8.67 0.89
CA ALA A 83 -6.63 9.18 2.08
C ALA A 83 -6.36 8.08 3.13
N SER A 84 -7.32 7.19 3.35
CA SER A 84 -7.16 6.05 4.25
C SER A 84 -6.06 5.09 3.78
N ARG A 85 -6.00 4.78 2.49
CA ARG A 85 -4.90 3.95 1.92
C ARG A 85 -3.53 4.59 2.11
N LEU A 86 -3.42 5.90 1.89
CA LEU A 86 -2.18 6.63 2.11
C LEU A 86 -1.75 6.57 3.59
N MET A 87 -2.69 6.73 4.52
CA MET A 87 -2.40 6.65 5.96
C MET A 87 -1.99 5.25 6.38
N ILE A 88 -2.70 4.22 5.93
CA ILE A 88 -2.37 2.82 6.22
C ILE A 88 -0.98 2.48 5.69
N ALA A 89 -0.67 2.85 4.44
CA ALA A 89 0.65 2.55 3.86
C ALA A 89 1.80 3.22 4.63
N LYS A 90 1.62 4.48 5.08
CA LYS A 90 2.60 5.17 5.91
C LYS A 90 2.76 4.52 7.28
N TYR A 91 1.64 4.15 7.91
CA TYR A 91 1.64 3.45 9.19
C TYR A 91 2.39 2.12 9.08
N LEU A 92 2.08 1.29 8.07
CA LEU A 92 2.74 0.01 7.82
C LEU A 92 4.25 0.16 7.56
N GLN A 93 4.68 1.25 6.90
CA GLN A 93 6.12 1.52 6.71
C GLN A 93 6.82 1.84 8.04
N VAL A 94 6.17 2.58 8.95
CA VAL A 94 6.70 2.84 10.29
C VAL A 94 6.69 1.56 11.12
N GLU A 95 5.61 0.78 11.06
CA GLU A 95 5.51 -0.53 11.71
C GLU A 95 6.62 -1.47 11.25
N THR A 96 6.96 -1.49 9.95
CA THR A 96 8.07 -2.30 9.43
C THR A 96 9.41 -1.91 10.07
N VAL A 97 9.65 -0.61 10.29
CA VAL A 97 10.87 -0.12 10.98
C VAL A 97 10.90 -0.58 12.43
N LEU A 98 9.74 -0.52 13.11
CA LEU A 98 9.61 -0.98 14.49
C LEU A 98 9.82 -2.49 14.58
N ASP A 99 9.17 -3.27 13.71
CA ASP A 99 9.30 -4.72 13.60
C ASP A 99 10.77 -5.11 13.45
N ASP A 100 11.46 -4.57 12.42
CA ASP A 100 12.89 -4.80 12.20
C ASP A 100 13.72 -4.46 13.45
N THR A 101 13.40 -3.34 14.12
CA THR A 101 14.12 -2.93 15.32
C THR A 101 13.91 -3.92 16.47
N TYR A 102 12.71 -4.45 16.67
CA TYR A 102 12.41 -5.36 17.78
C TYR A 102 12.80 -6.81 17.52
N ASP A 103 12.76 -7.28 16.27
CA ASP A 103 12.94 -8.70 15.94
C ASP A 103 14.40 -9.09 15.69
N ALA A 104 15.23 -8.17 15.18
CA ALA A 104 16.57 -8.48 14.70
C ALA A 104 17.67 -7.51 15.18
N TYR A 105 17.38 -6.23 15.39
CA TYR A 105 18.44 -5.21 15.52
C TYR A 105 18.61 -4.57 16.90
N GLY A 106 17.53 -4.44 17.68
CA GLY A 106 17.56 -3.79 18.99
C GLY A 106 18.05 -4.74 20.08
N THR A 107 18.93 -4.24 20.95
CA THR A 107 19.26 -4.96 22.19
C THR A 107 18.11 -4.85 23.19
N LEU A 108 18.00 -5.82 24.11
CA LEU A 108 16.93 -5.79 25.12
C LEU A 108 16.88 -4.48 25.93
N ASP A 109 18.04 -3.93 26.27
CA ASP A 109 18.14 -2.66 27.01
C ASP A 109 17.64 -1.46 26.19
N GLU A 110 17.96 -1.41 24.90
CA GLU A 110 17.48 -0.37 23.98
C GLU A 110 15.97 -0.47 23.79
N LEU A 111 15.47 -1.69 23.54
CA LEU A 111 14.05 -1.96 23.35
C LEU A 111 13.23 -1.63 24.60
N TYR A 112 13.74 -1.95 25.79
CA TYR A 112 13.07 -1.59 27.05
C TYR A 112 12.95 -0.06 27.20
N ARG A 113 14.03 0.68 26.92
CA ARG A 113 14.01 2.16 26.98
C ARG A 113 13.09 2.75 25.92
N PHE A 114 13.08 2.18 24.72
CA PHE A 114 12.21 2.61 23.64
C PHE A 114 10.74 2.39 23.98
N THR A 115 10.34 1.19 24.43
CA THR A 115 8.97 0.90 24.90
C THR A 115 8.56 1.85 26.02
N ALA A 116 9.41 2.02 27.03
CA ALA A 116 9.14 2.92 28.15
C ALA A 116 8.98 4.39 27.72
N ALA A 117 9.61 4.81 26.61
CA ALA A 117 9.41 6.15 26.07
C ALA A 117 8.02 6.32 25.44
N PHE A 118 7.50 5.29 24.77
CA PHE A 118 6.12 5.30 24.24
C PHE A 118 5.06 5.28 25.34
N GLU A 119 5.28 4.56 26.43
CA GLU A 119 4.34 4.48 27.56
C GLU A 119 4.26 5.78 28.39
N ARG A 120 5.21 6.70 28.22
CA ARG A 120 5.23 8.01 28.89
C ARG A 120 4.45 9.09 28.14
N LEU A 121 4.06 8.84 26.89
CA LEU A 121 3.25 9.72 26.06
C LEU A 121 1.75 9.47 26.30
#